data_AF-D4MKJ2-F1
#
_entry.id   AF-D4MKJ2-F1
#
_cell.length_a   1.000
_cell.length_b   1.000
_cell.length_c   1.000
_cell.angle_alpha   90.00
_cell.angle_beta   90.00
_cell.angle_gamma   90.00
#
_symmetry.space_group_name_H-M   'P 1'
#
loop_
_entity.id
_entity.type
_entity.pdbx_description
1 polymer ?
#
loop_
_entity_poly.entity_id
_entity_poly.type
_entity_poly.pdbx_seq_one_letter_code
_entity_poly.pdbx_strand_id
1 'polypeptide(L)'
;MEKVISFLTNKWFKFGVSFLSIAYPVFLGFVAWLFMGYYLEPTHQGALVTLYIFINLIFFGIMLFTRKQIVTRIVAIISPFLAFAILLFGFGNWFAAVPPIVVSVLIFLLSGTGETTKIIIGTIYLLMYVVGVLVYLTFKMLFGNITFMDVDLSARSTSYRYSPDKQYRIVLYVDPEGDASRSVSFYLEETDGDISLPFLECRNALGGIHIITSDYNKPADVKWKDKHTLYVDGRKREFNFDAVSTDDTSEDY
;
A
#
# COMPACT_ATOMS: atom_id res chain seq x y z
N MET A 1 25.79 -36.29 -6.31
CA MET A 1 25.96 -34.81 -6.37
C MET A 1 25.94 -34.31 -7.82
N GLU A 2 26.69 -34.92 -8.73
CA GLU A 2 26.74 -34.54 -10.16
C GLU A 2 25.40 -34.60 -10.90
N LYS A 3 24.57 -35.64 -10.66
CA LYS A 3 23.23 -35.75 -11.26
C LYS A 3 22.27 -34.62 -10.86
N VAL A 4 22.42 -34.09 -9.65
CA VAL A 4 21.60 -32.97 -9.15
C VAL A 4 22.08 -31.66 -9.80
N ILE A 5 23.39 -31.48 -9.94
CA ILE A 5 23.98 -30.31 -10.60
C ILE A 5 23.63 -30.29 -12.09
N SER A 6 23.67 -31.44 -12.78
CA SER A 6 23.27 -31.54 -14.19
C SER A 6 21.79 -31.24 -14.38
N PHE A 7 20.93 -31.68 -13.46
CA PHE A 7 19.50 -31.38 -13.47
C PHE A 7 19.22 -29.89 -13.25
N LEU A 8 19.80 -29.28 -12.21
CA LEU A 8 19.65 -27.85 -11.91
C LEU A 8 20.24 -26.95 -13.00
N THR A 9 21.26 -27.41 -13.72
CA THR A 9 21.89 -26.65 -14.80
C THR A 9 21.16 -26.78 -16.14
N ASN A 10 20.20 -27.71 -16.24
CA ASN A 10 19.42 -27.92 -17.45
C ASN A 10 18.70 -26.62 -17.89
N LYS A 11 18.90 -26.24 -19.15
CA LYS A 11 18.30 -25.05 -19.75
C LYS A 11 16.78 -25.05 -19.64
N TRP A 12 16.14 -26.19 -19.83
CA TRP A 12 14.68 -26.36 -19.73
C TRP A 12 14.18 -26.25 -18.30
N PHE A 13 14.92 -26.80 -17.33
CA PHE A 13 14.58 -26.67 -15.92
C PHE A 13 14.66 -25.20 -15.48
N LYS A 14 15.76 -24.50 -15.82
CA LYS A 14 15.90 -23.06 -15.53
C LYS A 14 14.85 -22.21 -16.23
N PHE A 15 14.45 -22.60 -17.44
CA PHE A 15 13.37 -21.92 -18.15
C PHE A 15 12.02 -22.11 -17.43
N GLY A 16 11.69 -23.33 -17.00
CA GLY A 16 10.48 -23.60 -16.20
C GLY A 16 10.47 -22.80 -14.89
N VAL A 17 11.58 -22.82 -14.15
CA VAL A 17 11.73 -22.05 -12.90
C VAL A 17 11.62 -20.54 -13.14
N SER A 18 11.99 -20.05 -14.33
CA SER A 18 11.91 -18.61 -14.63
C SER A 18 10.48 -18.08 -14.65
N PHE A 19 9.46 -18.90 -14.88
CA PHE A 19 8.06 -18.47 -14.75
C PHE A 19 7.70 -18.12 -13.31
N LEU A 20 8.33 -18.74 -12.30
CA LEU A 20 8.14 -18.35 -10.90
C LEU A 20 8.62 -16.92 -10.64
N SER A 21 9.54 -16.39 -11.44
CA SER A 21 9.96 -14.99 -11.30
C SER A 21 8.85 -13.99 -11.63
N ILE A 22 7.82 -14.38 -12.40
CA ILE A 22 6.66 -13.52 -12.71
C ILE A 22 5.83 -13.25 -11.46
N ALA A 23 5.84 -14.15 -10.48
CA ALA A 23 5.13 -13.92 -9.22
C ALA A 23 5.71 -12.74 -8.43
N TYR A 24 6.97 -12.35 -8.65
CA TYR A 24 7.57 -11.20 -7.98
C TYR A 24 6.94 -9.85 -8.38
N PRO A 25 6.85 -9.46 -9.66
CA PRO A 25 6.17 -8.22 -10.05
C PRO A 25 4.67 -8.25 -9.72
N VAL A 26 4.02 -9.43 -9.75
CA VAL A 26 2.63 -9.55 -9.27
C VAL A 26 2.54 -9.22 -7.77
N PHE A 27 3.47 -9.76 -6.98
CA PHE A 27 3.58 -9.45 -5.55
C PHE A 27 3.87 -7.96 -5.31
N LEU A 28 4.80 -7.35 -6.04
CA LEU A 28 5.07 -5.91 -5.94
C LEU A 28 3.85 -5.06 -6.32
N GLY A 29 3.13 -5.45 -7.39
CA GLY A 29 1.90 -4.78 -7.79
C GLY A 29 0.80 -4.89 -6.74
N PHE A 30 0.64 -6.07 -6.12
CA PHE A 30 -0.28 -6.26 -5.01
C PHE A 30 0.08 -5.38 -3.80
N VAL A 31 1.37 -5.32 -3.43
CA VAL A 31 1.84 -4.44 -2.34
C VAL A 31 1.59 -2.96 -2.69
N ALA A 32 1.88 -2.53 -3.92
CA ALA A 32 1.62 -1.16 -4.36
C ALA A 32 0.12 -0.82 -4.30
N TRP A 33 -0.75 -1.75 -4.70
CA TRP A 33 -2.20 -1.60 -4.60
C TRP A 33 -2.67 -1.49 -3.14
N LEU A 34 -2.12 -2.29 -2.24
CA LEU A 34 -2.39 -2.17 -0.80
C LEU A 34 -2.02 -0.79 -0.25
N PHE A 35 -0.86 -0.25 -0.61
CA PHE A 35 -0.45 1.10 -0.20
C PHE A 35 -1.30 2.22 -0.80
N MET A 36 -1.90 1.97 -1.97
CA MET A 36 -2.77 2.94 -2.62
C MET A 36 -4.18 2.95 -2.00
N GLY A 37 -4.74 1.78 -1.67
CA GLY A 37 -6.15 1.62 -1.32
C GLY A 37 -6.46 1.33 0.14
N TYR A 38 -5.46 1.01 0.97
CA TYR A 38 -5.70 0.57 2.36
C TYR A 38 -4.85 1.31 3.39
N TYR A 39 -5.41 1.46 4.58
CA TYR A 39 -4.61 1.73 5.78
C TYR A 39 -4.02 0.43 6.31
N LEU A 40 -2.69 0.35 6.32
CA LEU A 40 -1.95 -0.84 6.73
C LEU A 40 -1.69 -0.79 8.23
N GLU A 41 -2.38 -1.64 8.99
CA GLU A 41 -2.26 -1.74 10.45
C GLU A 41 -1.51 -3.04 10.84
N PRO A 42 -0.21 -2.96 11.21
CA PRO A 42 0.56 -4.15 11.58
C PRO A 42 0.09 -4.69 12.93
N THR A 43 -0.38 -5.94 12.98
CA THR A 43 -0.69 -6.63 14.25
C THR A 43 0.59 -6.93 15.03
N HIS A 44 1.64 -7.35 14.31
CA HIS A 44 2.97 -7.61 14.85
C HIS A 44 4.03 -7.06 13.89
N GLN A 45 4.46 -5.82 14.12
CA GLN A 45 5.39 -5.10 13.25
C GLN A 45 6.68 -5.87 12.97
N GLY A 46 7.29 -6.46 14.01
CA GLY A 46 8.54 -7.23 13.84
C GLY A 46 8.36 -8.44 12.93
N ALA A 47 7.33 -9.26 13.19
CA ALA A 47 7.05 -10.46 12.41
C ALA A 47 6.70 -10.14 10.95
N LEU A 48 5.93 -9.07 10.72
CA LEU A 48 5.58 -8.59 9.39
C LEU A 48 6.82 -8.18 8.58
N VAL A 49 7.69 -7.35 9.17
CA VAL A 49 8.91 -6.89 8.50
C VAL A 49 9.83 -8.06 8.20
N THR A 50 10.01 -8.99 9.14
CA THR A 50 10.81 -10.20 8.93
C THR A 50 10.25 -11.07 7.79
N LEU A 51 8.94 -11.33 7.79
CA LEU A 51 8.27 -12.09 6.73
C LEU A 51 8.45 -11.40 5.37
N TYR A 52 8.24 -10.09 5.32
CA TYR A 52 8.35 -9.30 4.09
C TYR A 52 9.78 -9.32 3.51
N ILE A 53 10.81 -9.17 4.35
CA ILE A 53 12.21 -9.30 3.95
C ILE A 53 12.49 -10.72 3.44
N PHE A 54 11.98 -11.73 4.13
CA PHE A 54 12.20 -13.14 3.77
C PHE A 54 11.61 -13.49 2.40
N ILE A 55 10.39 -13.02 2.11
CA ILE A 55 9.74 -13.19 0.81
C ILE A 55 10.58 -12.53 -0.30
N ASN A 56 11.03 -11.29 -0.08
CA ASN A 56 11.89 -10.58 -1.03
C ASN A 56 13.21 -11.32 -1.29
N LEU A 57 13.84 -11.91 -0.27
CA LEU A 57 15.05 -12.71 -0.41
C LEU A 57 14.83 -14.01 -1.18
N ILE A 58 13.69 -14.68 -0.98
CA ILE A 58 13.33 -15.88 -1.76
C ILE A 58 13.22 -15.52 -3.25
N PHE A 59 12.48 -14.46 -3.57
CA PHE A 59 12.36 -14.02 -4.96
C PHE A 59 13.69 -13.59 -5.56
N PHE A 60 14.53 -12.89 -4.79
CA PHE A 60 15.89 -12.57 -5.21
C PHE A 60 16.69 -13.82 -5.55
N GLY A 61 16.66 -14.86 -4.70
CA GLY A 61 17.36 -16.12 -4.94
C GLY A 61 16.88 -16.85 -6.20
N ILE A 62 15.56 -16.93 -6.41
CA ILE A 62 14.96 -17.53 -7.61
C ILE A 62 15.39 -16.77 -8.86
N MET A 63 15.28 -15.44 -8.85
CA MET A 63 15.65 -14.61 -9.99
C MET A 63 17.16 -14.65 -10.26
N LEU A 64 18.00 -14.72 -9.23
CA LEU A 64 19.44 -14.87 -9.38
C LEU A 64 19.79 -16.20 -10.07
N PHE A 65 19.08 -17.28 -9.71
CA PHE A 65 19.26 -18.59 -10.32
C PHE A 65 18.85 -18.61 -11.80
N THR A 66 17.78 -17.90 -12.17
CA THR A 66 17.26 -17.82 -13.54
C THR A 66 17.70 -16.57 -14.31
N ARG A 67 18.66 -15.79 -13.80
CA ARG A 67 19.05 -14.45 -14.30
C ARG A 67 19.36 -14.33 -15.79
N LYS A 68 19.73 -15.44 -16.44
CA LYS A 68 20.05 -15.48 -17.89
C LYS A 68 18.83 -15.76 -18.77
N GLN A 69 17.71 -16.20 -18.21
CA GLN A 69 16.48 -16.51 -18.93
C GLN A 69 15.74 -15.23 -19.33
N ILE A 70 15.06 -15.26 -20.48
CA ILE A 70 14.36 -14.08 -21.04
C ILE A 70 13.28 -13.57 -20.08
N VAL A 71 12.49 -14.48 -19.49
CA VAL A 71 11.41 -14.13 -18.55
C VAL A 71 11.96 -13.32 -17.38
N THR A 72 13.02 -13.81 -16.73
CA THR A 72 13.63 -13.13 -15.59
C THR A 72 14.30 -11.81 -15.97
N ARG A 73 14.83 -11.67 -17.19
CA ARG A 73 15.33 -10.37 -17.67
C ARG A 73 14.22 -9.33 -17.80
N ILE A 74 13.06 -9.73 -18.33
CA ILE A 74 11.89 -8.86 -18.43
C ILE A 74 11.41 -8.46 -17.02
N VAL A 75 11.29 -9.44 -16.11
CA VAL A 75 10.94 -9.19 -14.72
C VAL A 75 11.92 -8.23 -14.05
N ALA A 76 13.22 -8.41 -14.26
CA ALA A 76 14.25 -7.53 -13.70
C ALA A 76 14.18 -6.09 -14.22
N ILE A 77 13.69 -5.89 -15.46
CA ILE A 77 13.44 -4.56 -16.01
C ILE A 77 12.17 -3.96 -15.37
N ILE A 78 11.09 -4.71 -15.22
CA ILE A 78 9.81 -4.17 -14.70
C ILE A 78 9.87 -3.90 -13.19
N SER A 79 10.62 -4.70 -12.43
CA SER A 79 10.60 -4.65 -10.95
C SER A 79 10.99 -3.29 -10.35
N PRO A 80 12.04 -2.59 -10.83
CA PRO A 80 12.36 -1.24 -10.37
C PRO A 80 11.20 -0.24 -10.53
N PHE A 81 10.41 -0.35 -11.60
CA PHE A 81 9.24 0.52 -11.80
C PHE A 81 8.16 0.27 -10.73
N LEU A 82 7.87 -0.99 -10.41
CA LEU A 82 6.90 -1.33 -9.37
C LEU A 82 7.41 -0.97 -7.97
N ALA A 83 8.69 -1.17 -7.69
CA ALA A 83 9.31 -0.75 -6.44
C ALA A 83 9.26 0.78 -6.26
N PHE A 84 9.35 1.54 -7.34
CA PHE A 84 9.14 2.99 -7.31
C PHE A 84 7.68 3.36 -7.00
N ALA A 85 6.69 2.64 -7.54
CA ALA A 85 5.30 2.85 -7.18
C ALA A 85 5.03 2.61 -5.68
N ILE A 86 5.63 1.54 -5.11
CA ILE A 86 5.58 1.29 -3.66
C ILE A 86 6.22 2.44 -2.87
N LEU A 87 7.34 3.00 -3.35
CA LEU A 87 7.99 4.14 -2.71
C LEU A 87 7.08 5.38 -2.67
N LEU A 88 6.36 5.66 -3.76
CA LEU A 88 5.46 6.81 -3.84
C LEU A 88 4.22 6.63 -2.97
N PHE A 89 3.52 5.49 -3.09
CA PHE A 89 2.29 5.26 -2.33
C PHE A 89 2.55 4.97 -0.85
N GLY A 90 3.65 4.26 -0.54
CA GLY A 90 4.08 3.96 0.81
C GLY A 90 5.06 4.98 1.38
N PHE A 91 5.08 6.22 0.86
CA PHE A 91 6.06 7.21 1.28
C PHE A 91 5.97 7.51 2.78
N GLY A 92 7.09 7.35 3.50
CA GLY A 92 7.15 7.42 4.96
C GLY A 92 7.23 6.04 5.63
N ASN A 93 6.79 4.97 4.95
CA ASN A 93 6.99 3.59 5.39
C ASN A 93 8.23 2.98 4.72
N TRP A 94 9.41 3.37 5.22
CA TRP A 94 10.70 2.92 4.68
C TRP A 94 10.90 1.41 4.77
N PHE A 95 10.33 0.75 5.80
CA PHE A 95 10.44 -0.71 5.95
C PHE A 95 9.74 -1.47 4.82
N ALA A 96 8.69 -0.90 4.24
CA ALA A 96 8.01 -1.50 3.10
C ALA A 96 8.68 -1.16 1.77
N ALA A 97 9.21 0.05 1.60
CA ALA A 97 9.83 0.46 0.34
C ALA A 97 11.26 -0.09 0.15
N VAL A 98 12.08 -0.17 1.20
CA VAL A 98 13.51 -0.51 1.07
C VAL A 98 13.76 -1.93 0.55
N PRO A 99 13.15 -3.00 1.10
CA PRO A 99 13.40 -4.37 0.62
C PRO A 99 13.17 -4.58 -0.88
N PRO A 100 12.02 -4.17 -1.47
CA PRO A 100 11.78 -4.36 -2.90
C PRO A 100 12.67 -3.48 -3.77
N ILE A 101 13.05 -2.26 -3.33
CA ILE A 101 14.00 -1.42 -4.04
C ILE A 101 15.37 -2.11 -4.13
N VAL A 102 15.89 -2.59 -3.00
CA VAL A 102 17.20 -3.26 -2.96
C VAL A 102 17.20 -4.50 -3.85
N VAL A 103 16.19 -5.37 -3.73
CA VAL A 103 16.09 -6.57 -4.56
C VAL A 103 15.96 -6.21 -6.05
N SER A 104 15.15 -5.20 -6.39
CA SER A 104 14.94 -4.79 -7.78
C SER A 104 16.19 -4.20 -8.42
N VAL A 105 16.93 -3.36 -7.70
CA VAL A 105 18.20 -2.79 -8.18
C VAL A 105 19.24 -3.89 -8.36
N LEU A 106 19.40 -4.77 -7.35
CA LEU A 106 20.37 -5.86 -7.43
C LEU A 106 20.06 -6.81 -8.59
N ILE A 107 18.79 -7.24 -8.74
CA ILE A 107 18.45 -8.14 -9.84
C ILE A 107 18.57 -7.47 -11.21
N PHE A 108 18.23 -6.19 -11.33
CA PHE A 108 18.42 -5.43 -12.57
C PHE A 108 19.89 -5.42 -13.00
N LEU A 109 20.80 -5.08 -12.07
CA LEU A 109 22.24 -5.04 -12.34
C LEU A 109 22.84 -6.43 -12.60
N LEU A 110 22.43 -7.44 -11.83
CA LEU A 110 22.93 -8.81 -11.95
C LEU A 110 22.25 -9.61 -13.07
N SER A 111 21.19 -9.08 -13.69
CA SER A 111 20.48 -9.73 -14.80
C SER A 111 21.40 -9.98 -15.99
N GLY A 112 21.06 -11.00 -16.79
CA GLY A 112 21.77 -11.31 -18.04
C GLY A 112 21.47 -10.34 -19.20
N THR A 113 20.90 -9.17 -18.92
CA THR A 113 20.59 -8.12 -19.89
C THR A 113 21.88 -7.48 -20.43
N GLY A 114 21.86 -6.97 -21.65
CA GLY A 114 23.03 -6.31 -22.25
C GLY A 114 23.44 -5.06 -21.48
N GLU A 115 24.76 -4.79 -21.42
CA GLU A 115 25.31 -3.67 -20.64
C GLU A 115 24.78 -2.32 -21.12
N THR A 116 24.67 -2.10 -22.44
CA THR A 116 24.08 -0.88 -23.00
C THR A 116 22.64 -0.65 -22.53
N THR A 117 21.82 -1.72 -22.49
CA THR A 117 20.43 -1.63 -22.02
C THR A 117 20.37 -1.31 -20.53
N LYS A 118 21.24 -1.91 -19.70
CA LYS A 118 21.31 -1.61 -18.27
C LYS A 118 21.71 -0.16 -18.01
N ILE A 119 22.63 0.38 -18.80
CA ILE A 119 23.05 1.78 -18.69
C ILE A 119 21.87 2.70 -19.05
N ILE A 120 21.23 2.51 -20.19
CA ILE A 120 20.13 3.38 -20.66
C ILE A 120 18.92 3.28 -19.72
N ILE A 121 18.46 2.07 -19.39
CA ILE A 121 17.30 1.90 -18.50
C ILE A 121 17.66 2.30 -17.06
N GLY A 122 18.89 2.04 -16.64
CA GLY A 122 19.37 2.41 -15.30
C GLY A 122 19.42 3.93 -15.10
N THR A 123 19.85 4.70 -16.10
CA THR A 123 19.81 6.17 -16.03
C THR A 123 18.37 6.68 -16.00
N ILE A 124 17.45 6.08 -16.77
CA ILE A 124 16.02 6.40 -16.71
C ILE A 124 15.46 6.14 -15.31
N TYR A 125 15.74 4.99 -14.70
CA TYR A 125 15.29 4.69 -13.35
C TYR A 125 15.90 5.62 -12.31
N LEU A 126 17.19 5.93 -12.41
CA LEU A 126 17.82 6.89 -11.50
C LEU A 126 17.11 8.26 -11.57
N LEU A 127 16.86 8.77 -12.77
CA LEU A 127 16.12 10.02 -12.95
C LEU A 127 14.69 9.92 -12.43
N MET A 128 13.99 8.83 -12.71
CA MET A 128 12.63 8.59 -12.24
C MET A 128 12.54 8.59 -10.71
N TYR A 129 13.48 7.92 -10.02
CA TYR A 129 13.50 7.90 -8.56
C TYR A 129 13.81 9.29 -7.99
N VAL A 130 14.84 9.98 -8.51
CA VAL A 130 15.24 11.30 -7.98
C VAL A 130 14.17 12.36 -8.29
N VAL A 131 13.82 12.52 -9.55
CA VAL A 131 12.84 13.54 -9.98
C VAL A 131 11.46 13.21 -9.44
N GLY A 132 11.06 11.93 -9.49
CA GLY A 132 9.74 11.52 -9.01
C GLY A 132 9.54 11.74 -7.51
N VAL A 133 10.55 11.46 -6.69
CA VAL A 133 10.50 11.78 -5.25
C VAL A 133 10.47 13.29 -5.02
N LEU A 134 11.27 14.07 -5.76
CA LEU A 134 11.25 15.53 -5.65
C LEU A 134 9.89 16.11 -5.99
N VAL A 135 9.29 15.69 -7.11
CA VAL A 135 7.94 16.09 -7.51
C VAL A 135 6.94 15.71 -6.44
N TYR A 136 6.97 14.46 -5.95
CA TYR A 136 6.10 14.01 -4.88
C TYR A 136 6.21 14.88 -3.62
N LEU A 137 7.43 15.20 -3.19
CA LEU A 137 7.66 16.06 -2.04
C LEU A 137 7.14 17.49 -2.27
N THR A 138 7.34 18.06 -3.46
CA THR A 138 6.79 19.38 -3.81
C THR A 138 5.27 19.37 -3.77
N PHE A 139 4.63 18.34 -4.33
CA PHE A 139 3.18 18.16 -4.25
C PHE A 139 2.71 18.05 -2.80
N LYS A 140 3.39 17.24 -1.98
CA LYS A 140 3.08 17.10 -0.55
C LYS A 140 3.24 18.42 0.22
N MET A 141 4.23 19.24 -0.12
CA MET A 141 4.42 20.56 0.50
C MET A 141 3.35 21.57 0.06
N LEU A 142 2.89 21.49 -1.20
CA LEU A 142 1.93 22.44 -1.77
C LEU A 142 0.49 22.11 -1.37
N PHE A 143 0.13 20.83 -1.33
CA PHE A 143 -1.25 20.35 -1.13
C PHE A 143 -1.46 19.60 0.19
N GLY A 144 -0.42 19.42 1.00
CA GLY A 144 -0.48 18.60 2.23
C GLY A 144 -0.39 17.10 1.96
N ASN A 145 -0.72 16.27 2.95
CA ASN A 145 -0.81 14.81 2.80
C ASN A 145 -2.04 14.46 1.95
N ILE A 146 -1.90 14.55 0.63
CA ILE A 146 -2.89 14.03 -0.31
C ILE A 146 -2.78 12.51 -0.36
N THR A 147 -3.77 11.83 0.20
CA THR A 147 -3.97 10.39 -0.02
C THR A 147 -5.11 10.22 -1.04
N PHE A 148 -5.16 9.08 -1.73
CA PHE A 148 -6.33 8.73 -2.56
C PHE A 148 -7.62 8.56 -1.74
N MET A 149 -7.54 8.65 -0.41
CA MET A 149 -8.65 8.45 0.52
C MET A 149 -9.20 9.78 1.06
N ASP A 150 -8.75 10.92 0.53
CA ASP A 150 -9.17 12.28 0.92
C ASP A 150 -8.92 12.62 2.42
N VAL A 151 -8.21 11.73 3.13
CA VAL A 151 -7.92 11.85 4.57
C VAL A 151 -6.46 11.52 4.86
N ASP A 152 -5.86 12.24 5.82
CA ASP A 152 -4.50 11.95 6.26
C ASP A 152 -4.48 10.69 7.13
N LEU A 153 -4.14 9.57 6.49
CA LEU A 153 -4.00 8.26 7.15
C LEU A 153 -2.99 8.24 8.29
N SER A 154 -2.00 9.14 8.30
CA SER A 154 -1.01 9.18 9.39
C SER A 154 -1.58 9.69 10.71
N ALA A 155 -2.67 10.46 10.66
CA ALA A 155 -3.41 10.98 11.81
C ALA A 155 -4.49 9.99 12.32
N ARG A 156 -4.64 8.83 11.66
CA ARG A 156 -5.69 7.85 11.95
C ARG A 156 -5.42 7.13 13.27
N SER A 157 -6.43 7.09 14.14
CA SER A 157 -6.43 6.34 15.40
C SER A 157 -6.75 4.86 15.16
N THR A 158 -6.12 3.99 15.95
CA THR A 158 -6.40 2.54 15.99
C THR A 158 -7.55 2.19 16.95
N SER A 159 -8.17 3.18 17.59
CA SER A 159 -9.31 2.98 18.50
C SER A 159 -10.65 3.00 17.74
N TYR A 160 -11.07 1.85 17.23
CA TYR A 160 -12.31 1.75 16.45
C TYR A 160 -13.56 1.57 17.31
N ARG A 161 -14.68 2.18 16.89
CA ARG A 161 -16.01 1.90 17.45
C ARG A 161 -16.91 1.26 16.40
N TYR A 162 -17.12 -0.04 16.52
CA TYR A 162 -17.93 -0.81 15.57
C TYR A 162 -19.42 -0.63 15.81
N SER A 163 -20.20 -0.69 14.72
CA SER A 163 -21.65 -0.87 14.77
C SER A 163 -22.00 -2.24 15.39
N PRO A 164 -23.22 -2.42 15.92
CA PRO A 164 -23.64 -3.70 16.52
C PRO A 164 -23.54 -4.91 15.58
N ASP A 165 -23.69 -4.70 14.27
CA ASP A 165 -23.57 -5.70 13.21
C ASP A 165 -22.16 -5.80 12.61
N LYS A 166 -21.23 -4.97 13.08
CA LYS A 166 -19.85 -4.84 12.60
C LYS A 166 -19.71 -4.53 11.11
N GLN A 167 -20.73 -3.98 10.45
CA GLN A 167 -20.66 -3.53 9.06
C GLN A 167 -19.96 -2.18 8.91
N TYR A 168 -19.98 -1.38 9.98
CA TYR A 168 -19.41 -0.04 9.99
C TYR A 168 -18.47 0.13 11.18
N ARG A 169 -17.47 1.00 10.99
CA ARG A 169 -16.62 1.48 12.07
C ARG A 169 -16.54 2.99 12.06
N ILE A 170 -16.55 3.56 13.26
CA ILE A 170 -16.20 4.95 13.47
C ILE A 170 -14.70 5.00 13.71
N VAL A 171 -14.02 5.84 12.93
CA VAL A 171 -12.58 6.07 12.99
C VAL A 171 -12.34 7.53 13.36
N LEU A 172 -11.35 7.75 14.21
CA LEU A 172 -10.95 9.09 14.62
C LEU A 172 -9.65 9.46 13.93
N TYR A 173 -9.59 10.68 13.40
CA TYR A 173 -8.39 11.31 12.89
C TYR A 173 -8.03 12.44 13.83
N VAL A 174 -6.85 12.37 14.44
CA VAL A 174 -6.43 13.27 15.51
C VAL A 174 -5.23 14.06 15.03
N ASP A 175 -5.33 15.39 15.10
CA ASP A 175 -4.22 16.25 14.68
C ASP A 175 -2.97 16.03 15.55
N PRO A 176 -1.76 16.23 14.97
CA PRO A 176 -0.50 16.03 15.66
C PRO A 176 -0.37 16.87 16.94
N GLU A 177 0.39 16.34 17.91
CA GLU A 177 0.67 17.05 19.16
C GLU A 177 1.59 18.26 18.91
N GLY A 178 1.03 19.46 19.02
CA GLY A 178 1.74 20.71 18.76
C GLY A 178 0.88 21.78 18.12
N ASP A 179 -0.30 21.42 17.58
CA ASP A 179 -1.22 22.39 17.02
C ASP A 179 -2.05 23.08 18.11
N ALA A 180 -2.10 24.41 18.08
CA ALA A 180 -2.81 25.23 19.07
C ALA A 180 -4.33 25.01 19.01
N SER A 181 -4.84 24.55 17.86
CA SER A 181 -6.23 24.16 17.62
C SER A 181 -6.36 22.68 17.29
N ARG A 182 -5.81 21.81 18.13
CA ARG A 182 -5.89 20.34 17.96
C ARG A 182 -7.35 19.91 17.79
N SER A 183 -7.68 19.34 16.64
CA SER A 183 -9.03 18.86 16.34
C SER A 183 -9.07 17.33 16.25
N VAL A 184 -10.29 16.81 16.38
CA VAL A 184 -10.61 15.39 16.16
C VAL A 184 -11.71 15.32 15.14
N SER A 185 -11.43 14.64 14.03
CA SER A 185 -12.39 14.38 12.97
C SER A 185 -12.88 12.94 13.05
N PHE A 186 -14.20 12.76 13.02
CA PHE A 186 -14.85 11.46 13.02
C PHE A 186 -15.24 11.08 11.61
N TYR A 187 -14.81 9.90 11.18
CA TYR A 187 -15.17 9.30 9.90
C TYR A 187 -15.91 7.99 10.11
N LEU A 188 -16.83 7.71 9.21
CA LEU A 188 -17.56 6.47 9.12
C LEU A 188 -17.00 5.66 7.95
N GLU A 189 -16.47 4.48 8.23
CA GLU A 189 -15.90 3.61 7.22
C GLU A 189 -16.63 2.26 7.20
N GLU A 190 -16.78 1.68 6.02
CA GLU A 190 -17.31 0.33 5.84
C GLU A 190 -16.24 -0.72 6.09
N THR A 191 -16.64 -1.86 6.66
CA THR A 191 -15.70 -2.94 7.01
C THR A 191 -15.65 -4.06 5.98
N ASP A 192 -16.58 -4.12 5.02
CA ASP A 192 -16.71 -5.24 4.07
C ASP A 192 -15.49 -5.40 3.16
N GLY A 193 -14.81 -4.29 2.86
CA GLY A 193 -13.60 -4.29 2.02
C GLY A 193 -12.29 -4.64 2.73
N ASP A 194 -12.30 -4.88 4.06
CA ASP A 194 -11.07 -5.14 4.84
C ASP A 194 -10.40 -6.45 4.42
N ILE A 195 -9.05 -6.44 4.35
CA ILE A 195 -8.26 -7.64 4.04
C ILE A 195 -7.42 -8.01 5.25
N SER A 196 -7.60 -9.23 5.77
CA SER A 196 -6.74 -9.79 6.81
C SER A 196 -5.63 -10.64 6.18
N LEU A 197 -4.38 -10.24 6.45
CA LEU A 197 -3.17 -10.93 6.02
C LEU A 197 -2.35 -11.35 7.26
N PRO A 198 -1.40 -12.30 7.12
CA PRO A 198 -0.53 -12.67 8.23
C PRO A 198 0.21 -11.46 8.80
N PHE A 199 -0.05 -11.14 10.07
CA PHE A 199 0.54 -10.01 10.82
C PHE A 199 0.14 -8.61 10.31
N LEU A 200 -0.81 -8.49 9.38
CA LEU A 200 -1.24 -7.23 8.77
C LEU A 200 -2.76 -7.20 8.61
N GLU A 201 -3.38 -6.16 9.16
CA GLU A 201 -4.78 -5.85 8.89
C GLU A 201 -4.83 -4.67 7.91
N CYS A 202 -5.31 -4.89 6.70
CA CYS A 202 -5.52 -3.86 5.70
C CYS A 202 -6.94 -3.31 5.85
N ARG A 203 -7.06 -2.11 6.40
CA ARG A 203 -8.32 -1.44 6.68
C ARG A 203 -8.72 -0.60 5.47
N ASN A 204 -9.87 -0.88 4.85
CA ASN A 204 -10.36 -0.09 3.73
C ASN A 204 -10.83 1.28 4.22
N ALA A 205 -10.13 2.35 3.84
CA ALA A 205 -10.49 3.72 4.17
C ALA A 205 -10.98 4.51 2.94
N LEU A 206 -11.09 3.87 1.77
CA LEU A 206 -11.71 4.47 0.59
C LEU A 206 -13.22 4.63 0.81
N GLY A 207 -13.75 5.80 0.45
CA GLY A 207 -15.18 6.10 0.55
C GLY A 207 -15.68 6.41 1.97
N GLY A 208 -14.78 6.70 2.91
CA GLY A 208 -15.17 7.08 4.27
C GLY A 208 -15.98 8.37 4.31
N ILE A 209 -17.09 8.37 5.06
CA ILE A 209 -17.99 9.52 5.19
C ILE A 209 -17.57 10.37 6.39
N HIS A 210 -17.30 11.66 6.17
CA HIS A 210 -17.05 12.61 7.26
C HIS A 210 -18.33 12.83 8.09
N ILE A 211 -18.22 12.65 9.40
CA ILE A 211 -19.35 12.87 10.34
C ILE A 211 -19.30 14.29 10.89
N ILE A 212 -18.22 14.62 11.60
CA ILE A 212 -18.02 15.88 12.32
C ILE A 212 -16.55 16.06 12.69
N THR A 213 -16.12 17.31 12.78
CA THR A 213 -14.84 17.71 13.38
C THR A 213 -15.13 18.50 14.66
N SER A 214 -14.43 18.17 15.74
CA SER A 214 -14.60 18.78 17.07
C SER A 214 -13.26 19.12 17.71
N ASP A 215 -13.28 20.00 18.72
CA ASP A 215 -12.08 20.32 19.52
C ASP A 215 -11.62 19.09 20.30
N TYR A 216 -10.33 18.78 20.27
CA TYR A 216 -9.75 17.65 21.00
C TYR A 216 -10.05 17.69 22.51
N ASN A 217 -10.10 18.88 23.12
CA ASN A 217 -10.33 19.04 24.55
C ASN A 217 -11.82 18.87 24.94
N LYS A 218 -12.72 18.95 23.96
CA LYS A 218 -14.16 18.74 24.12
C LYS A 218 -14.69 17.94 22.92
N PRO A 219 -14.30 16.67 22.81
CA PRO A 219 -14.65 15.87 21.65
C PRO A 219 -16.17 15.63 21.62
N ALA A 220 -16.75 15.62 20.42
CA ALA A 220 -18.16 15.30 20.23
C ALA A 220 -18.48 13.87 20.71
N ASP A 221 -19.63 13.67 21.34
CA ASP A 221 -20.10 12.36 21.77
C ASP A 221 -20.76 11.64 20.59
N VAL A 222 -19.96 10.82 19.90
CA VAL A 222 -20.40 10.00 18.77
C VAL A 222 -20.64 8.56 19.21
N LYS A 223 -21.90 8.13 19.20
CA LYS A 223 -22.32 6.80 19.67
C LYS A 223 -23.29 6.12 18.70
N TRP A 224 -23.13 4.80 18.58
CA TRP A 224 -24.11 3.93 17.96
C TRP A 224 -25.31 3.76 18.88
N LYS A 225 -26.53 3.95 18.36
CA LYS A 225 -27.78 3.63 19.07
C LYS A 225 -28.42 2.37 18.52
N ASP A 226 -28.46 2.25 17.19
CA ASP A 226 -28.98 1.09 16.45
C ASP A 226 -28.04 0.76 15.28
N LYS A 227 -28.29 -0.35 14.57
CA LYS A 227 -27.43 -0.89 13.49
C LYS A 227 -26.95 0.15 12.47
N HIS A 228 -27.83 1.04 12.04
CA HIS A 228 -27.55 2.10 11.04
C HIS A 228 -27.81 3.51 11.56
N THR A 229 -27.99 3.68 12.88
CA THR A 229 -28.32 5.00 13.45
C THR A 229 -27.23 5.45 14.41
N LEU A 230 -26.63 6.58 14.05
CA LEU A 230 -25.54 7.19 14.79
C LEU A 230 -26.03 8.51 15.39
N TYR A 231 -25.71 8.72 16.67
CA TYR A 231 -26.02 9.96 17.39
C TYR A 231 -24.73 10.76 17.56
N VAL A 232 -24.80 12.04 17.22
CA VAL A 232 -23.74 13.03 17.43
C VAL A 232 -24.28 14.06 18.40
N ASP A 233 -23.69 14.17 19.59
CA ASP A 233 -24.10 15.09 20.65
C ASP A 233 -25.61 15.03 20.97
N GLY A 234 -26.15 13.81 21.00
CA GLY A 234 -27.56 13.56 21.32
C GLY A 234 -28.54 13.82 20.16
N ARG A 235 -28.07 14.23 18.97
CA ARG A 235 -28.90 14.36 17.76
C ARG A 235 -28.76 13.14 16.86
N LYS A 236 -29.89 12.62 16.37
CA LYS A 236 -29.92 11.53 15.38
C LYS A 236 -29.35 12.03 14.06
N ARG A 237 -28.36 11.32 13.51
CA ARG A 237 -27.99 11.39 12.10
C ARG A 237 -28.31 10.05 11.45
N GLU A 238 -29.16 10.09 10.43
CA GLU A 238 -29.34 8.97 9.51
C GLU A 238 -28.33 9.15 8.39
N PHE A 239 -27.43 8.18 8.24
CA PHE A 239 -26.55 8.09 7.08
C PHE A 239 -27.20 7.12 6.12
N ASN A 240 -27.57 7.60 4.94
CA ASN A 240 -28.16 6.76 3.90
C ASN A 240 -27.02 6.26 3.01
N PHE A 241 -26.60 5.01 3.24
CA PHE A 241 -25.42 4.43 2.57
C PHE A 241 -25.68 4.08 1.10
N ASP A 242 -26.96 3.88 0.71
CA ASP A 242 -27.33 3.54 -0.67
C ASP A 242 -27.23 4.72 -1.65
N ALA A 243 -27.22 5.96 -1.15
CA ALA A 243 -27.24 7.16 -1.99
C ALA A 243 -25.91 7.46 -2.69
N VAL A 244 -24.81 6.80 -2.29
CA VAL A 244 -23.47 6.99 -2.90
C VAL A 244 -23.24 6.01 -4.06
N SER A 245 -24.15 5.04 -4.28
CA SER A 245 -24.04 4.06 -5.38
C SER A 245 -24.65 4.52 -6.71
N THR A 246 -25.29 5.69 -6.77
CA THR A 246 -26.02 6.16 -7.95
C THR A 246 -25.79 7.64 -8.26
N ASP A 247 -24.55 8.11 -8.31
CA ASP A 247 -24.24 9.45 -8.85
C ASP A 247 -23.09 9.42 -9.87
N ASP A 248 -23.04 8.36 -10.68
CA ASP A 248 -22.27 8.29 -11.93
C ASP A 248 -23.13 7.66 -13.02
N THR A 249 -24.26 8.31 -13.36
CA THR A 249 -24.86 8.32 -14.72
C THR A 249 -26.12 9.20 -14.70
N SER A 250 -25.95 10.51 -14.78
CA SER A 250 -26.91 11.35 -15.48
C SER A 250 -26.11 12.19 -16.47
N GLU A 251 -25.94 11.63 -17.67
CA GLU A 251 -25.77 12.41 -18.88
C GLU A 251 -26.95 13.40 -18.95
N ASP A 252 -26.65 14.69 -18.79
CA ASP A 252 -27.57 15.76 -19.19
C ASP A 252 -26.97 16.46 -20.43
N TYR A 253 -27.56 16.07 -21.57
CA TYR A 253 -27.78 16.80 -22.83
C TYR A 253 -26.64 17.61 -23.50
#